data_AF-A0A534BBQ6-F1
#
_entry.id   AF-A0A534BBQ6-F1
#
_cell.length_a   1.000
_cell.length_b   1.000
_cell.length_c   1.000
_cell.angle_alpha   90.00
_cell.angle_beta   90.00
_cell.angle_gamma   90.00
#
_symmetry.space_group_name_H-M   'P 1'
#
loop_
_entity.id
_entity.type
_entity.pdbx_description
1 polymer ?
#
loop_
_entity_poly.entity_id
_entity_poly.type
_entity_poly.pdbx_seq_one_letter_code
_entity_poly.pdbx_strand_id
1 'polypeptide(L)' 'MALRWYVVHAYSNFEHRVAVSLKERIQRAGLEARFGEILVPTEEVVEMRDGQKRKSE' A
#
# COMPACT_ATOMS: atom_id res chain seq x y z
N MET A 1 19.91 -16.05 -3.41
CA MET A 1 20.01 -15.00 -2.36
C MET A 1 18.64 -14.88 -1.71
N ALA A 2 18.56 -14.90 -0.38
CA ALA A 2 17.29 -14.73 0.32
C ALA A 2 16.89 -13.25 0.37
N LEU A 3 15.59 -12.98 0.26
CA LEU A 3 15.03 -11.67 0.52
C LEU A 3 15.20 -11.34 2.01
N ARG A 4 15.51 -10.08 2.31
CA ARG A 4 15.66 -9.57 3.68
C ARG A 4 14.58 -8.53 3.94
N TRP A 5 14.09 -8.50 5.17
CA TRP A 5 13.17 -7.46 5.62
C TRP A 5 13.93 -6.16 5.86
N TYR A 6 13.31 -5.06 5.43
CA TYR A 6 13.81 -3.71 5.64
C TYR A 6 12.70 -2.84 6.21
N VAL A 7 13.07 -1.91 7.08
CA VAL A 7 12.17 -0.90 7.62
C VAL A 7 12.39 0.40 6.86
N VAL A 8 11.30 1.03 6.41
CA VAL A 8 11.33 2.32 5.73
C VAL A 8 10.66 3.34 6.62
N HIS A 9 11.34 4.46 6.87
CA HIS A 9 10.74 5.57 7.58
C HIS A 9 9.90 6.40 6.60
N ALA A 10 8.62 6.57 6.92
CA ALA A 10 7.68 7.38 6.17
C ALA A 10 7.06 8.43 7.10
N TYR A 11 6.58 9.52 6.52
CA TYR A 11 5.82 10.51 7.28
C TYR A 11 4.45 9.94 7.66
N SER A 12 4.02 10.23 8.89
CA SER A 12 2.68 9.90 9.40
C SER A 12 1.58 10.40 8.45
N ASN A 13 0.51 9.61 8.28
CA ASN A 13 -0.59 9.82 7.31
C ASN A 13 -0.25 9.60 5.83
N PHE A 14 1.02 9.40 5.47
CA PHE A 14 1.42 9.15 4.07
C PHE A 14 1.81 7.70 3.80
N GLU A 15 1.79 6.83 4.80
CA GLU A 15 2.28 5.45 4.71
C GLU A 15 1.61 4.65 3.58
N HIS A 16 0.28 4.76 3.45
CA HIS A 16 -0.46 4.12 2.36
C HIS A 16 -0.06 4.67 0.99
N ARG A 17 0.08 5.99 0.86
CA ARG A 17 0.49 6.65 -0.39
C ARG A 17 1.93 6.28 -0.77
N VAL A 18 2.82 6.16 0.22
CA VAL A 18 4.21 5.72 0.06
C VAL A 18 4.23 4.27 -0.42
N ALA A 19 3.43 3.37 0.17
CA ALA A 19 3.36 1.98 -0.25
C ALA A 19 2.87 1.81 -1.70
N VAL A 20 1.82 2.54 -2.09
CA VAL A 20 1.32 2.55 -3.48
C VAL A 20 2.39 3.10 -4.43
N SER A 21 2.98 4.25 -4.10
CA SER A 21 4.03 4.88 -4.91
C SER A 21 5.27 3.98 -5.05
N LEU A 22 5.62 3.24 -3.99
CA LEU A 22 6.71 2.29 -3.99
C LEU A 22 6.43 1.13 -4.94
N LYS A 23 5.23 0.52 -4.88
CA LYS A 23 4.80 -0.54 -5.80
C LYS A 23 4.87 -0.09 -7.26
N GLU A 24 4.29 1.08 -7.58
CA GLU A 24 4.34 1.61 -8.95
C GLU A 24 5.77 1.87 -9.43
N ARG A 25 6.64 2.36 -8.56
CA ARG A 25 8.03 2.66 -8.91
C ARG A 25 8.84 1.39 -9.12
N ILE A 26 8.57 0.33 -8.35
CA ILE A 26 9.17 -0.99 -8.54
C ILE A 26 8.79 -1.54 -9.91
N GLN A 27 7.50 -1.47 -10.28
CA GLN A 27 7.03 -1.90 -11.59
C GLN A 27 7.65 -1.10 -12.72
N ARG A 28 7.63 0.24 -12.63
CA ARG A 28 8.24 1.13 -13.65
C ARG A 28 9.74 0.91 -13.81
N ALA A 29 10.45 0.55 -12.73
CA ALA A 29 11.88 0.27 -12.76
C ALA A 29 12.21 -1.19 -13.13
N GLY A 30 11.22 -2.07 -13.30
CA GLY A 30 11.43 -3.50 -13.55
C GLY A 30 12.16 -4.22 -12.42
N LEU A 31 12.05 -3.73 -11.18
CA LEU A 31 12.78 -4.25 -10.02
C LEU A 31 12.00 -5.31 -9.24
N GLU A 32 10.89 -5.81 -9.79
CA GLU A 32 9.99 -6.76 -9.13
C GLU A 32 10.72 -8.00 -8.58
N ALA A 33 11.75 -8.50 -9.27
CA ALA A 33 12.55 -9.63 -8.81
C ALA A 33 13.36 -9.38 -7.53
N ARG A 34 13.51 -8.11 -7.09
CA ARG A 34 14.23 -7.73 -5.87
C ARG A 34 13.32 -7.40 -4.69
N PHE A 35 12.02 -7.27 -4.93
CA PHE A 35 11.03 -6.93 -3.91
C PHE A 35 10.09 -8.12 -3.70
N GLY A 36 9.91 -8.53 -2.45
CA GLY A 36 8.93 -9.56 -2.08
C GLY A 36 7.65 -8.90 -1.61
N GLU A 37 7.39 -9.01 -0.31
CA GLU A 37 6.21 -8.42 0.32
C GLU A 37 6.48 -7.01 0.86
N ILE A 38 5.48 -6.14 0.73
CA ILE A 38 5.46 -4.80 1.31
C ILE A 38 4.32 -4.75 2.30
N LEU A 39 4.66 -4.70 3.59
CA LEU A 39 3.71 -4.58 4.69
C LEU A 39 3.67 -3.13 5.18
N VAL A 40 2.46 -2.61 5.38
CA VAL A 40 2.24 -1.29 5.98
C VAL A 40 1.56 -1.53 7.32
N PRO A 41 2.21 -1.20 8.45
CA PRO A 41 1.62 -1.35 9.77
C PRO A 41 0.65 -0.20 10.04
N THR A 42 -0.49 -0.20 9.35
CA THR A 42 -1.58 0.75 9.54
C THR A 42 -2.85 0.01 9.89
N GLU A 43 -3.60 0.46 10.90
CA GLU A 43 -5.01 0.09 11.05
C GLU A 43 -5.73 0.52 9.76
N GLU A 44 -6.35 -0.44 9.06
CA GLU A 44 -7.27 -0.15 7.97
C GLU A 44 -8.46 0.61 8.54
N VAL A 45 -8.36 1.95 8.60
CA VAL A 45 -9.54 2.80 8.55
C VAL A 45 -10.13 2.62 7.16
N VAL A 46 -10.93 1.56 7.03
CA VAL A 46 -11.91 1.40 5.97
C VAL A 46 -12.86 2.59 6.14
N GLU A 47 -12.51 3.74 5.57
CA GLU A 47 -13.50 4.75 5.27
C GLU A 47 -14.53 4.03 4.39
N MET A 48 -15.71 3.75 4.96
CA MET A 48 -16.89 3.30 4.25
C MET A 48 -17.26 4.34 3.19
N ARG A 49 -16.58 4.31 2.04
CA ARG A 49 -17.04 4.95 0.81
C ARG A 49 -17.98 3.98 0.11
N ASP A 50 -19.20 3.84 0.63
CA ASP A 50 -20.40 3.81 -0.22
C ASP A 50 -21.68 3.74 0.62
N GLY A 51 -22.02 4.86 1.26
CA GLY A 51 -23.33 5.08 1.87
C GLY A 51 -24.49 5.16 0.88
N GLN A 52 -24.47 4.45 -0.26
CA GLN A 52 -25.61 4.40 -1.17
C GLN A 52 -25.72 3.08 -1.93
N LYS A 53 -26.79 2.33 -1.66
CA LYS A 53 -27.85 2.12 -2.66
C LYS A 53 -29.21 2.16 -1.96
N ARG A 54 -29.87 3.32 -1.98
CA ARG A 54 -31.33 3.36 -1.84
C ARG A 54 -31.92 2.57 -3.01
N LYS A 55 -32.56 1.45 -2.74
CA LYS A 55 -33.72 0.99 -3.51
C LYS A 55 -34.92 1.32 -2.64
N SER A 56 -35.64 2.38 -3.01
CA SER A 56 -37.00 2.60 -2.56
C SER A 56 -37.87 2.34 -3.79
N GLU A 57 -38.85 1.47 -3.58
CA GLU A 57 -39.88 1.05 -4.52
C GLU A 57 -40.70 2.22 -5.07
#